data_AF-A0A2S7WFF5-F1
#
_entry.id   AF-A0A2S7WFF5-F1
#
_cell.length_a   1.000
_cell.length_b   1.000
_cell.length_c   1.000
_cell.angle_alpha   90.00
_cell.angle_beta   90.00
_cell.angle_gamma   90.00
#
_symmetry.space_group_name_H-M   'P 1'
#
loop_
_entity.id
_entity.type
_entity.pdbx_description
1 polymer ?
#
loop_
_entity_poly.entity_id
_entity_poly.type
_entity_poly.pdbx_seq_one_letter_code
_entity_poly.pdbx_strand_id
1 'polypeptide(L)'
;MSSISRMIISLKNNKRTRVSTFDKLKNFKEGKNIQVAFDKKGSPYKLKKIKEKPQEKNKKLLKRNLLIIIAIISMVIYGIGFVKF
;
A
#
# COMPACT_ATOMS: atom_id res chain seq x y z
N MET A 1 27.00 -16.67 30.55
CA MET A 1 26.90 -17.37 29.24
C MET A 1 25.51 -17.98 28.94
N SER A 2 24.55 -18.03 29.87
CA SER A 2 23.26 -18.72 29.67
C SER A 2 22.22 -17.97 28.80
N SER A 3 22.12 -16.64 28.92
CA SER A 3 21.07 -15.85 28.26
C SER A 3 21.27 -15.71 26.74
N ILE A 4 22.52 -15.57 26.28
CA ILE A 4 22.86 -15.47 24.85
C ILE A 4 22.58 -16.80 24.16
N SER A 5 22.94 -17.93 24.78
CA SER A 5 22.64 -19.27 24.23
C SER A 5 21.14 -19.52 24.10
N ARG A 6 20.33 -19.10 25.09
CA ARG A 6 18.87 -19.19 25.00
C ARG A 6 18.28 -18.32 23.88
N MET A 7 18.83 -17.12 23.68
CA MET A 7 18.45 -16.24 22.57
C MET A 7 18.78 -16.86 21.21
N ILE A 8 19.98 -17.43 21.05
CA ILE A 8 20.40 -18.10 19.81
C ILE A 8 19.49 -19.32 19.52
N ILE A 9 19.16 -20.11 20.54
CA ILE A 9 18.27 -21.27 20.39
C ILE A 9 16.84 -20.83 20.03
N SER A 10 16.31 -19.77 20.65
CA SER A 10 15.00 -19.21 20.30
C SER A 10 14.96 -18.71 18.85
N LEU A 11 15.98 -17.98 18.41
CA LEU A 11 16.12 -17.52 17.03
C LEU A 11 16.24 -18.69 16.05
N LYS A 12 17.01 -19.73 16.40
CA LYS A 12 17.17 -20.94 15.58
C LYS A 12 15.86 -21.74 15.47
N ASN A 13 15.11 -21.86 16.56
CA ASN A 13 13.83 -22.57 16.59
C ASN A 13 12.71 -21.78 15.90
N ASN A 14 12.75 -20.45 15.93
CA ASN A 14 11.78 -19.59 15.23
C ASN A 14 12.19 -19.28 13.78
N LYS A 15 13.34 -19.80 13.33
CA LYS A 15 13.80 -19.68 11.94
C LYS A 15 12.99 -20.62 11.04
N ARG A 16 11.83 -20.15 10.61
CA ARG A 16 11.04 -20.81 9.56
C ARG A 16 11.86 -20.85 8.28
N THR A 17 12.05 -22.04 7.71
CA THR A 17 12.57 -22.18 6.34
C THR A 17 11.56 -21.55 5.38
N ARG A 18 11.77 -20.29 5.04
CA ARG A 18 10.98 -19.61 4.01
C ARG A 18 11.36 -20.25 2.68
N VAL A 19 10.56 -21.20 2.22
CA VAL A 19 10.60 -21.61 0.81
C VAL A 19 10.38 -20.37 -0.05
N SER A 20 11.21 -20.21 -1.08
CA SER A 20 11.16 -19.07 -1.98
C SER A 20 9.77 -18.96 -2.59
N THR A 21 9.29 -17.74 -2.86
CA THR A 21 8.00 -17.54 -3.54
C THR A 21 7.94 -18.30 -4.86
N PHE A 22 9.09 -18.46 -5.52
CA PHE A 22 9.25 -19.27 -6.74
C PHE A 22 9.07 -20.77 -6.49
N ASP A 23 9.59 -21.33 -5.38
CA ASP A 23 9.39 -22.74 -5.03
C ASP A 23 7.93 -23.05 -4.66
N LYS A 24 7.24 -22.08 -4.05
CA LYS A 24 5.79 -22.18 -3.77
C LYS A 24 4.97 -22.21 -5.04
N LEU A 25 5.31 -21.38 -6.03
CA LEU A 25 4.64 -21.32 -7.33
C LEU A 25 4.95 -22.57 -8.17
N LYS A 26 6.19 -23.07 -8.14
CA LYS A 26 6.63 -24.25 -8.89
C LYS A 26 5.98 -25.55 -8.40
N ASN A 27 5.70 -25.65 -7.11
CA ASN A 27 4.95 -26.77 -6.52
C ASN A 27 3.42 -26.56 -6.54
N PHE A 28 2.93 -25.43 -7.05
CA PHE A 28 1.52 -25.17 -7.27
C PHE A 28 1.05 -25.85 -8.57
N LYS A 29 1.33 -27.16 -8.70
CA LYS A 29 0.77 -27.99 -9.77
C LYS A 29 -0.72 -28.18 -9.50
N GLU A 30 -1.54 -27.53 -10.33
CA GLU A 30 -2.88 -27.97 -10.77
C GLU A 30 -3.87 -28.43 -9.68
N GLY A 31 -3.79 -27.88 -8.48
CA GLY A 31 -4.66 -28.24 -7.36
C GLY A 31 -5.88 -27.32 -7.25
N LYS A 32 -6.97 -27.67 -7.94
CA LYS A 32 -8.31 -27.06 -7.95
C LYS A 32 -8.33 -25.55 -8.25
N ASN A 33 -9.10 -25.19 -9.27
CA ASN A 33 -9.58 -23.82 -9.47
C ASN A 33 -10.33 -23.41 -8.19
N ILE A 34 -9.62 -22.80 -7.24
CA ILE A 34 -10.23 -22.09 -6.13
C ILE A 34 -10.85 -20.88 -6.79
N GLN A 35 -12.02 -21.07 -7.40
CA GLN A 35 -12.95 -19.98 -7.61
C GLN A 35 -13.13 -19.43 -6.21
N VAL A 36 -12.48 -18.29 -5.95
CA VAL A 36 -12.72 -17.49 -4.75
C VAL A 36 -14.11 -16.92 -4.95
N ALA A 37 -15.12 -17.78 -4.86
CA ALA A 37 -16.49 -17.40 -4.80
C ALA A 37 -16.60 -16.62 -3.50
N PHE A 38 -16.56 -15.30 -3.62
CA PHE A 38 -16.87 -14.39 -2.54
C PHE A 38 -18.35 -14.59 -2.22
N ASP A 39 -18.66 -15.63 -1.43
CA ASP A 39 -20.00 -16.04 -1.00
C ASP A 39 -20.71 -14.92 -0.24
N LYS A 40 -19.92 -14.01 0.36
CA LYS A 40 -20.44 -12.80 0.98
C LYS A 40 -20.57 -11.70 -0.07
N LYS A 41 -21.76 -11.59 -0.66
CA LYS A 41 -22.29 -10.31 -1.17
C LYS A 41 -22.26 -9.33 0.00
N GLY A 42 -21.16 -8.58 0.14
CA GLY A 42 -21.07 -7.52 1.13
C GLY A 42 -22.29 -6.62 0.97
N SER A 43 -23.03 -6.38 2.07
CA SER A 43 -24.20 -5.49 2.05
C SER A 43 -23.89 -4.25 1.21
N PRO A 44 -24.75 -3.84 0.26
CA PRO A 44 -24.48 -2.76 -0.68
C PRO A 44 -24.05 -1.47 0.04
N TYR A 45 -24.50 -1.27 1.28
CA TYR A 45 -24.05 -0.21 2.17
C TYR A 45 -22.56 -0.28 2.55
N LYS A 46 -22.05 -1.48 2.89
CA LYS A 46 -20.62 -1.68 3.19
C LYS A 46 -19.75 -1.46 1.95
N LEU A 47 -20.21 -1.86 0.77
CA LEU A 47 -19.50 -1.61 -0.50
C LEU A 47 -19.45 -0.12 -0.85
N LYS A 48 -20.56 0.61 -0.71
CA LYS A 48 -20.59 2.07 -0.89
C LYS A 48 -19.62 2.76 0.08
N LYS A 49 -19.63 2.38 1.35
CA LYS A 49 -18.74 2.94 2.38
C LYS A 49 -17.26 2.66 2.11
N ILE A 50 -16.93 1.51 1.51
CA ILE A 50 -15.56 1.19 1.08
C ILE A 50 -15.17 2.00 -0.16
N LYS A 51 -16.11 2.29 -1.06
CA LYS A 51 -15.87 3.13 -2.26
C LYS A 51 -15.71 4.62 -1.92
N GLU A 52 -16.46 5.10 -0.93
CA GLU A 52 -16.47 6.51 -0.52
C GLU A 52 -15.22 6.89 0.29
N LYS A 53 -14.72 6.00 1.16
CA LYS A 53 -13.54 6.25 2.01
C LYS A 53 -12.27 6.65 1.24
N PRO A 54 -11.88 5.98 0.13
CA PRO A 54 -10.75 6.39 -0.70
C PRO A 54 -10.99 7.74 -1.39
N GLN A 55 -12.22 7.97 -1.85
CA GLN A 55 -12.57 9.20 -2.57
C GLN A 55 -12.48 10.43 -1.67
N GLU A 56 -12.93 10.34 -0.42
CA GLU A 56 -12.81 11.44 0.55
C GLU A 56 -11.35 11.79 0.88
N LYS A 57 -10.52 10.77 1.09
CA LYS A 57 -9.08 10.97 1.35
C LYS A 57 -8.38 11.62 0.16
N ASN A 58 -8.68 11.15 -1.06
CA ASN A 58 -8.12 11.72 -2.28
C ASN A 58 -8.59 13.15 -2.52
N LYS A 59 -9.86 13.49 -2.26
CA LYS A 59 -10.35 14.88 -2.40
C LYS A 59 -9.58 15.87 -1.52
N LYS A 60 -9.25 15.49 -0.28
CA LYS A 60 -8.47 16.35 0.63
C LYS A 60 -7.02 16.53 0.14
N LEU A 61 -6.40 15.45 -0.34
CA LEU A 61 -5.05 15.50 -0.92
C LEU A 61 -5.02 16.31 -2.22
N LEU A 62 -6.01 16.14 -3.10
CA LEU A 62 -6.14 16.88 -4.36
C LEU A 62 -6.28 18.37 -4.11
N LYS A 63 -7.12 18.80 -3.14
CA LYS A 63 -7.25 20.22 -2.78
C LYS A 63 -5.91 20.81 -2.30
N ARG A 64 -5.16 20.07 -1.47
CA ARG A 64 -3.86 20.54 -0.98
C ARG A 64 -2.83 20.63 -2.10
N ASN A 65 -2.76 19.62 -2.97
CA ASN A 65 -1.86 19.63 -4.11
C ASN A 65 -2.21 20.74 -5.12
N LEU A 66 -3.50 21.01 -5.35
CA LEU A 66 -3.93 22.08 -6.24
C LEU A 66 -3.48 23.46 -5.75
N LEU A 67 -3.60 23.74 -4.45
CA LEU A 67 -3.11 24.99 -3.85
C LEU A 67 -1.60 25.16 -4.03
N ILE A 68 -0.83 24.08 -3.84
CA ILE A 68 0.63 24.09 -4.02
C ILE A 68 0.98 24.40 -5.48
N ILE A 69 0.30 23.76 -6.44
CA ILE A 69 0.53 24.00 -7.88
C ILE A 69 0.24 25.46 -8.25
N ILE A 70 -0.88 26.02 -7.76
CA ILE A 70 -1.23 27.43 -8.00
C ILE A 70 -0.15 28.37 -7.43
N ALA A 71 0.34 28.10 -6.22
CA ALA A 71 1.39 28.90 -5.60
C ALA A 71 2.69 28.88 -6.41
N ILE A 72 3.10 27.71 -6.92
CA ILE A 72 4.30 27.56 -7.76
C ILE A 72 4.12 28.33 -9.08
N ILE A 73 2.98 28.17 -9.76
CA ILE A 73 2.71 28.87 -11.02
C ILE A 73 2.74 30.39 -10.81
N SER A 74 2.11 30.89 -9.74
CA SER A 74 2.13 32.30 -9.40
C SER A 74 3.55 32.81 -9.16
N MET A 75 4.39 32.03 -8.47
CA MET A 75 5.79 32.39 -8.21
C MET A 75 6.63 32.43 -9.49
N VAL A 76 6.40 31.50 -10.43
CA VAL A 76 7.06 31.49 -11.74
C VAL A 76 6.65 32.69 -12.59
N ILE A 77 5.36 33.02 -12.63
CA ILE A 77 4.85 34.21 -13.34
C ILE A 77 5.46 35.47 -12.75
N TYR A 78 5.53 35.58 -11.42
CA TYR A 78 6.16 36.70 -10.76
C TYR A 78 7.64 36.78 -11.10
N GLY A 79 8.37 35.66 -11.05
CA GLY A 79 9.78 35.60 -11.42
C GLY A 79 10.01 36.06 -12.86
N ILE A 80 9.28 35.53 -13.84
CA ILE A 80 9.46 35.89 -15.26
C ILE A 80 9.02 37.34 -15.53
N GLY A 81 7.92 37.79 -14.93
CA GLY A 81 7.38 39.13 -15.13
C GLY A 81 8.22 40.24 -14.47
N PHE A 82 8.83 39.96 -13.31
CA PHE A 82 9.62 40.93 -12.56
C PHE A 82 11.13 40.87 -12.88
N VAL A 83 11.66 39.76 -13.39
CA VAL A 83 13.07 39.66 -13.86
C VAL A 83 13.29 40.42 -15.18
N LYS A 84 12.23 40.73 -15.91
CA LYS A 84 12.29 41.47 -17.17
C LYS A 84 12.12 43.00 -17.01
N PHE A 85 11.87 43.47 -15.78
CA PHE A 85 11.85 44.88 -15.38
C PHE A 85 13.12 45.20 -14.58
#